data_AF-A0A7J4NQ96-F1
#
_entry.id   AF-A0A7J4NQ96-F1
#
_cell.length_a   1.000
_cell.length_b   1.000
_cell.length_c   1.000
_cell.angle_alpha   90.00
_cell.angle_beta   90.00
_cell.angle_gamma   90.00
#
_symmetry.space_group_name_H-M   'P 1'
#
loop_
_entity.id
_entity.type
_entity.pdbx_description
1 polymer ?
#
loop_
_entity_poly.entity_id
_entity_poly.type
_entity_poly.pdbx_seq_one_letter_code
_entity_poly.pdbx_strand_id
1 'polypeptide(L)'
;LVGCEDSDSDGYADIIDGNSTIPGGWALDARLWSDGDDDGFADQQGTEMSDDCPLVPGNSSLFTLGCPDTDGDGWADIVDPDDDND
;
A
#
# COMPACT_ATOMS: atom_id res chain seq x y z
N LEU A 1 0.27 -17.66 -21.42
CA LEU A 1 -1.11 -17.96 -21.00
C LEU A 1 -2.04 -17.05 -21.79
N VAL A 2 -3.20 -17.53 -22.21
CA VAL A 2 -4.31 -16.74 -22.73
C VAL A 2 -5.35 -16.71 -21.61
N GLY A 3 -5.85 -15.55 -21.21
CA GLY A 3 -7.00 -15.44 -20.28
C GLY A 3 -6.72 -14.94 -18.86
N CYS A 4 -5.78 -14.02 -18.67
CA CYS A 4 -5.73 -13.24 -17.45
C CYS A 4 -6.26 -11.83 -17.79
N GLU A 5 -7.33 -11.40 -17.12
CA GLU A 5 -7.83 -10.02 -17.21
C GLU A 5 -6.82 -9.10 -16.51
N ASP A 6 -6.64 -7.89 -17.04
CA ASP A 6 -5.74 -6.84 -16.56
C ASP A 6 -6.54 -5.53 -16.69
N SER A 7 -7.31 -5.26 -15.64
CA SER A 7 -8.37 -4.27 -15.61
C SER A 7 -7.85 -2.83 -15.58
N ASP A 8 -6.65 -2.60 -15.05
CA ASP A 8 -5.98 -1.30 -14.99
C ASP A 8 -4.87 -1.13 -16.04
N SER A 9 -4.50 -2.20 -16.75
CA SER A 9 -3.52 -2.23 -17.84
C SER A 9 -2.10 -1.88 -17.41
N ASP A 10 -1.73 -2.22 -16.17
CA ASP A 10 -0.39 -1.99 -15.62
C ASP A 10 0.61 -3.11 -15.98
N GLY A 11 0.12 -4.24 -16.49
CA GLY A 11 0.92 -5.39 -16.91
C GLY A 11 0.91 -6.58 -15.94
N TYR A 12 0.20 -6.49 -14.82
CA TYR A 12 -0.14 -7.60 -13.93
C TYR A 12 -1.59 -8.00 -14.14
N ALA A 13 -1.90 -9.27 -13.82
CA ALA A 13 -3.26 -9.76 -13.99
C ALA A 13 -4.07 -9.54 -12.72
N ASP A 14 -5.38 -9.34 -12.86
CA ASP A 14 -6.30 -9.04 -11.76
C ASP A 14 -6.22 -10.00 -10.57
N ILE A 15 -5.83 -11.25 -10.81
CA ILE A 15 -5.75 -12.31 -9.81
C ILE A 15 -4.48 -12.29 -8.95
N ILE A 16 -3.48 -11.50 -9.36
CA ILE A 16 -2.21 -11.32 -8.65
C ILE A 16 -1.94 -9.84 -8.35
N ASP A 17 -2.87 -8.97 -8.71
CA ASP A 17 -2.80 -7.54 -8.49
C ASP A 17 -3.76 -7.12 -7.37
N GLY A 18 -3.21 -6.54 -6.31
CA GLY A 18 -3.97 -6.07 -5.15
C GLY A 18 -4.93 -4.91 -5.47
N ASN A 19 -4.81 -4.28 -6.64
CA ASN A 19 -5.48 -3.02 -6.93
C ASN A 19 -6.09 -2.87 -8.33
N SER A 20 -6.53 -3.98 -8.92
CA SER A 20 -6.89 -4.04 -10.34
C SER A 20 -8.13 -3.25 -10.76
N THR A 21 -8.81 -2.56 -9.83
CA THR A 21 -10.03 -1.82 -10.13
C THR A 21 -10.03 -0.37 -9.67
N ILE A 22 -8.96 0.15 -9.04
CA ILE A 22 -8.91 1.54 -8.59
C ILE A 22 -8.24 2.43 -9.64
N PRO A 23 -8.98 3.34 -10.30
CA PRO A 23 -8.37 4.28 -11.22
C PRO A 23 -7.72 5.44 -10.45
N GLY A 24 -6.41 5.63 -10.61
CA GLY A 24 -5.73 6.91 -10.28
C GLY A 24 -4.83 6.95 -9.05
N GLY A 25 -4.38 5.81 -8.52
CA GLY A 25 -3.34 5.74 -7.48
C GLY A 25 -2.02 5.19 -8.04
N TRP A 26 -1.66 3.97 -7.62
CA TRP A 26 -0.50 3.19 -8.06
C TRP A 26 -0.80 2.10 -9.09
N ALA A 27 -2.08 1.80 -9.37
CA ALA A 27 -2.61 0.84 -10.35
C ALA A 27 -2.19 1.09 -11.84
N LEU A 28 -1.19 1.92 -12.09
CA LEU A 28 -0.59 2.14 -13.41
C LEU A 28 0.94 2.02 -13.37
N ASP A 29 1.54 1.88 -12.17
CA ASP A 29 2.95 1.63 -11.99
C ASP A 29 3.16 0.12 -11.79
N ALA A 30 3.60 -0.56 -12.85
CA ALA A 30 3.96 -1.98 -12.89
C ALA A 30 5.00 -2.41 -11.82
N ARG A 31 5.53 -1.49 -11.01
CA ARG A 31 6.36 -1.81 -9.86
C ARG A 31 5.53 -2.13 -8.61
N LEU A 32 4.25 -1.80 -8.61
CA LEU A 32 3.31 -1.87 -7.49
C LEU A 32 2.12 -2.74 -7.91
N TRP A 33 2.16 -4.01 -7.52
CA TRP A 33 1.27 -5.08 -7.95
C TRP A 33 0.70 -5.89 -6.78
N SER A 34 1.03 -5.63 -5.52
CA SER A 34 0.46 -6.38 -4.40
C SER A 34 0.35 -5.51 -3.17
N ASP A 35 -0.74 -5.71 -2.45
CA ASP A 35 -1.11 -5.11 -1.17
C ASP A 35 -1.61 -6.30 -0.33
N GLY A 36 -0.72 -6.85 0.50
CA GLY A 36 -0.91 -8.14 1.15
C GLY A 36 -1.78 -8.10 2.40
N ASP A 37 -1.91 -6.93 3.02
CA ASP A 37 -2.69 -6.69 4.22
C ASP A 37 -3.93 -5.80 3.98
N ASP A 38 -4.21 -5.46 2.72
CA ASP A 38 -5.40 -4.78 2.22
C ASP A 38 -5.57 -3.37 2.83
N ASP A 39 -4.46 -2.64 3.02
CA ASP A 39 -4.44 -1.32 3.66
C ASP A 39 -4.33 -0.13 2.68
N GLY A 40 -4.11 -0.44 1.39
CA GLY A 40 -4.02 0.52 0.29
C GLY A 40 -2.59 0.95 -0.05
N PHE A 41 -1.58 0.45 0.66
CA PHE A 41 -0.17 0.64 0.35
C PHE A 41 0.40 -0.64 -0.29
N ALA A 42 1.35 -0.49 -1.22
CA ALA A 42 1.84 -1.63 -1.99
C ALA A 42 3.07 -2.26 -1.32
N ASP A 43 3.15 -3.57 -1.20
CA ASP A 43 4.26 -4.26 -0.50
C ASP A 43 5.63 -3.99 -1.16
N GLN A 44 5.63 -3.59 -2.44
CA GLN A 44 6.83 -3.46 -3.24
C GLN A 44 7.59 -2.19 -2.90
N GLN A 45 8.81 -2.42 -2.43
CA GLN A 45 9.70 -1.39 -1.91
C GLN A 45 10.30 -0.46 -2.99
N GLY A 46 10.63 0.76 -2.56
CA GLY A 46 11.39 1.72 -3.36
C GLY A 46 10.54 2.64 -4.25
N THR A 47 9.24 2.74 -4.00
CA THR A 47 8.35 3.76 -4.54
C THR A 47 7.83 4.66 -3.42
N GLU A 48 7.12 5.74 -3.78
CA GLU A 48 6.49 6.64 -2.82
C GLU A 48 5.19 6.08 -2.23
N MET A 49 4.76 4.90 -2.68
CA MET A 49 3.55 4.20 -2.22
C MET A 49 3.89 2.81 -1.69
N SER A 50 5.19 2.55 -1.43
CA SER A 50 5.64 1.35 -0.77
C SER A 50 5.15 1.34 0.66
N ASP A 51 4.53 0.25 1.07
CA ASP A 51 4.23 -0.03 2.46
C ASP A 51 5.52 -0.40 3.20
N ASP A 52 5.78 0.28 4.32
CA ASP A 52 6.91 -0.04 5.20
C ASP A 52 6.56 -1.18 6.20
N CYS A 53 5.27 -1.56 6.30
CA CYS A 53 4.70 -2.60 7.15
C CYS A 53 3.87 -3.66 6.39
N PRO A 54 4.39 -4.34 5.33
CA PRO A 54 3.64 -5.19 4.36
C PRO A 54 2.96 -6.47 4.89
N LEU A 55 2.91 -6.64 6.21
CA LEU A 55 2.28 -7.78 6.88
C LEU A 55 1.32 -7.34 7.98
N VAL A 56 1.17 -6.03 8.19
CA VAL A 56 0.44 -5.43 9.30
C VAL A 56 -0.30 -4.20 8.77
N PRO A 57 -1.63 -4.26 8.65
CA PRO A 57 -2.38 -3.17 8.06
C PRO A 57 -2.22 -1.90 8.90
N GLY A 58 -1.99 -0.79 8.22
CA GLY A 58 -1.81 0.52 8.83
C GLY A 58 -2.44 1.64 8.02
N ASN A 59 -2.23 2.86 8.48
CA ASN A 59 -2.76 4.07 7.85
C ASN A 59 -1.79 5.25 7.97
N SER A 60 -0.59 5.04 8.51
CA SER A 60 0.44 6.05 8.56
C SER A 60 0.76 6.55 7.16
N SER A 61 0.91 7.86 7.03
CA SER A 61 1.04 8.55 5.73
C SER A 61 2.28 9.44 5.63
N LEU A 62 3.11 9.47 6.69
CA LEU A 62 4.32 10.27 6.77
C LEU A 62 5.55 9.40 7.02
N PHE A 63 6.48 9.42 6.04
CA PHE A 63 7.80 8.75 6.04
C PHE A 63 7.80 7.24 6.16
N THR A 64 7.12 6.68 7.16
CA THR A 64 6.89 5.26 7.36
C THR A 64 5.44 5.01 6.95
N LEU A 65 5.20 4.54 5.73
CA LEU A 65 3.85 4.40 5.14
C LEU A 65 3.25 3.03 5.47
N GLY A 66 1.91 2.94 5.55
CA GLY A 66 1.18 1.66 5.73
C GLY A 66 1.42 0.97 7.09
N CYS A 67 2.05 1.66 8.02
CA CYS A 67 2.23 1.16 9.38
C CYS A 67 1.11 1.63 10.31
N PRO A 68 0.91 0.95 11.46
CA PRO A 68 -0.01 1.40 12.49
C PRO A 68 0.27 2.85 12.92
N ASP A 69 -0.77 3.67 12.93
CA ASP A 69 -0.80 5.06 13.41
C ASP A 69 -2.06 5.19 14.29
N THR A 70 -1.84 5.11 15.61
CA THR A 70 -2.86 4.95 16.63
C THR A 70 -3.64 6.23 16.90
N ASP A 71 -2.97 7.39 16.84
CA ASP A 71 -3.59 8.69 17.10
C ASP A 71 -4.13 9.38 15.83
N GLY A 72 -3.69 8.92 14.65
CA GLY A 72 -4.14 9.35 13.34
C GLY A 72 -3.52 10.67 12.88
N ASP A 73 -2.35 11.05 13.39
CA ASP A 73 -1.67 12.29 13.02
C ASP A 73 -0.84 12.15 11.72
N GLY A 74 -0.67 10.91 11.25
CA GLY A 74 0.04 10.52 10.04
C GLY A 74 1.40 9.86 10.29
N TRP A 75 1.97 9.95 11.50
CA TRP A 75 3.21 9.27 11.87
C TRP A 75 2.91 7.84 12.35
N ALA A 76 3.77 6.89 11.97
CA ALA A 76 3.62 5.53 12.48
C ALA A 76 4.03 5.43 13.96
N ASP A 77 3.33 4.60 14.74
CA ASP A 77 3.57 4.34 16.17
C ASP A 77 5.05 4.03 16.48
N ILE A 78 5.76 3.42 15.54
CA ILE A 78 7.18 3.04 15.71
C ILE A 78 8.15 4.23 15.69
N VAL A 79 7.74 5.37 15.13
CA VAL A 79 8.54 6.60 15.01
C VAL A 79 7.89 7.80 15.70
N ASP A 80 6.64 7.69 16.13
CA ASP A 80 5.93 8.75 16.83
C ASP A 80 6.24 8.73 18.34
N PRO A 81 6.79 9.82 18.91
CA PRO A 81 6.94 9.95 20.36
C PRO A 81 5.63 10.21 21.14
N ASP A 82 4.52 10.52 20.47
CA ASP A 82 3.21 10.86 21.03
C ASP A 82 2.10 9.95 20.44
N ASP A 83 2.34 8.64 20.42
CA ASP A 83 1.51 7.63 19.73
C ASP A 83 0.09 7.46 20.33
N ASP A 84 -0.18 7.99 21.51
CA ASP A 84 -1.51 7.97 22.15
C ASP A 84 -2.15 9.35 22.35
N ASN A 85 -1.48 10.43 21.92
CA ASN A 85 -1.94 11.83 21.96
C ASN A 85 -2.46 12.25 23.36
N ASP A 86 -1.58 12.09 24.37
CA ASP A 86 -1.88 12.26 25.81
C ASP A 86 -1.83 13.71 26.38
#